data_AF-A0A927NV35-F1
#
_entry.id   AF-A0A927NV35-F1
#
_cell.length_a   1.000
_cell.length_b   1.000
_cell.length_c   1.000
_cell.angle_alpha   90.00
_cell.angle_beta   90.00
_cell.angle_gamma   90.00
#
_symmetry.space_group_name_H-M   'P 1'
#
loop_
_entity.id
_entity.type
_entity.pdbx_description
1 polymer ?
#
loop_
_entity_poly.entity_id
_entity_poly.type
_entity_poly.pdbx_seq_one_letter_code
_entity_poly.pdbx_strand_id
1 'polypeptide(L)'
;MKSNKKNSKTKYIVMIALVVIVGIILAVAFSAYLNSNDKTVVRSEVSYFIIALLLALPVLLLFLFIALATDKKEVKIERSEDVFGTKLAQTMQPTSAYPVVVGKVKEKDDEEEGRSRFCMLCTLDANRARFQRTTYDESITLKRFCEEFRNFACSKLKLYYSIDDIRRFIAGLTVTKIIILQGMSGTGKTSLAYALGEFLDNKSTVVPVQPMWKERTDLVGYYNEFTKRFNET
;
A
#
# COMPACT_ATOMS: atom_id res chain seq x y z
N MET A 1 7.78 -23.78 0.30
CA MET A 1 6.36 -23.77 -0.15
C MET A 1 6.18 -23.50 -1.66
N LYS A 2 7.04 -24.03 -2.56
CA LYS A 2 6.96 -23.78 -4.03
C LYS A 2 6.23 -24.87 -4.84
N SER A 3 5.85 -26.00 -4.24
CA SER A 3 5.31 -27.14 -5.01
C SER A 3 3.81 -27.04 -5.33
N ASN A 4 3.02 -26.26 -4.58
CA ASN A 4 1.56 -26.28 -4.71
C ASN A 4 1.00 -25.45 -5.89
N LYS A 5 1.75 -24.43 -6.35
CA LYS A 5 1.31 -23.53 -7.43
C LYS A 5 1.37 -24.16 -8.83
N LYS A 6 2.28 -25.13 -9.05
CA LYS A 6 2.38 -25.88 -10.31
C LYS A 6 1.15 -26.77 -10.51
N ASN A 7 0.63 -27.35 -9.43
CA ASN A 7 -0.53 -28.24 -9.49
C ASN A 7 -1.84 -27.51 -9.81
N SER A 8 -2.01 -26.25 -9.37
CA SER A 8 -3.20 -25.44 -9.69
C SER A 8 -3.28 -25.09 -11.19
N LYS A 9 -2.16 -24.65 -11.79
CA LYS A 9 -2.10 -24.35 -13.23
C LYS A 9 -2.38 -25.57 -14.11
N THR A 10 -1.85 -26.73 -13.75
CA THR A 10 -2.12 -27.99 -14.47
C THR A 10 -3.60 -28.36 -14.38
N LYS A 11 -4.25 -28.20 -13.22
CA LYS A 11 -5.69 -28.45 -13.05
C LYS A 11 -6.54 -27.54 -13.96
N TYR A 12 -6.18 -26.25 -14.07
CA TYR A 12 -6.90 -25.30 -14.91
C TYR A 12 -6.76 -25.61 -16.42
N ILE A 13 -5.56 -26.01 -16.86
CA ILE A 13 -5.32 -26.44 -18.26
C ILE A 13 -6.15 -27.68 -18.59
N VAL A 14 -6.23 -28.65 -17.67
CA VAL A 14 -7.07 -29.85 -17.83
C VAL A 14 -8.56 -29.50 -17.88
N MET A 15 -9.02 -28.55 -17.05
CA MET A 15 -10.42 -28.09 -17.08
C MET A 15 -10.79 -27.38 -18.39
N ILE A 16 -9.92 -26.51 -18.91
CA ILE A 16 -10.15 -25.88 -20.23
C ILE A 16 -10.19 -26.93 -21.34
N ALA A 17 -9.26 -27.88 -21.34
CA ALA A 17 -9.24 -28.94 -22.34
C ALA A 17 -10.54 -29.76 -22.34
N LEU A 18 -11.11 -30.03 -21.16
CA LEU A 18 -12.39 -30.73 -21.02
C LEU A 18 -13.55 -29.92 -21.61
N VAL A 19 -13.61 -28.60 -21.39
CA VAL A 19 -14.62 -27.71 -21.99
C VAL A 19 -14.56 -27.78 -23.52
N VAL A 20 -13.34 -27.71 -24.07
CA VAL A 20 -13.11 -27.72 -25.53
C VAL A 20 -13.52 -29.06 -26.13
N ILE A 21 -13.18 -30.18 -25.48
CA ILE A 21 -13.57 -31.53 -25.94
C ILE A 21 -15.10 -31.66 -25.96
N VAL A 22 -15.78 -31.24 -24.89
CA VAL A 22 -17.26 -31.26 -24.81
C VAL A 22 -17.88 -30.37 -25.91
N GLY A 23 -17.30 -29.20 -26.17
CA GLY A 23 -17.73 -28.31 -27.25
C GLY A 23 -17.55 -28.89 -28.65
N ILE A 24 -16.44 -29.60 -28.90
CA ILE A 24 -16.19 -30.30 -30.17
C ILE A 24 -17.21 -31.42 -30.38
N ILE A 25 -17.50 -32.21 -29.35
CA ILE A 25 -18.52 -33.28 -29.40
C ILE A 25 -19.89 -32.67 -29.72
N LEU A 26 -20.23 -31.52 -29.13
CA LEU A 26 -21.48 -30.81 -29.41
C LEU A 26 -21.55 -30.34 -30.86
N ALA A 27 -20.47 -29.75 -31.38
CA ALA A 27 -20.41 -29.28 -32.76
C ALA A 27 -20.54 -30.42 -33.78
N VAL A 28 -19.91 -31.57 -33.52
CA VAL A 28 -20.03 -32.77 -34.37
C VAL A 28 -21.45 -33.32 -34.32
N ALA A 29 -22.05 -33.43 -33.13
CA ALA A 29 -23.43 -33.89 -32.97
C ALA A 29 -24.44 -32.94 -33.64
N PHE A 30 -24.21 -31.63 -33.54
CA PHE A 30 -25.04 -30.61 -34.18
C PHE A 30 -24.88 -30.58 -35.71
N SER A 31 -23.66 -30.79 -36.21
CA SER A 31 -23.40 -30.92 -37.64
C SER A 31 -24.04 -32.18 -38.23
N ALA A 32 -24.02 -33.29 -37.48
CA ALA A 32 -24.72 -34.53 -37.87
C ALA A 32 -26.25 -34.34 -37.87
N TYR A 33 -26.77 -33.52 -36.95
CA TYR A 33 -28.18 -33.14 -36.91
C TYR A 33 -28.60 -32.29 -38.13
N LEU A 34 -27.80 -31.28 -38.51
CA LEU A 34 -28.11 -30.42 -39.67
C LEU A 34 -27.97 -31.12 -41.03
N ASN A 35 -27.06 -32.09 -41.14
CA ASN A 35 -26.80 -32.79 -42.41
C ASN A 35 -27.75 -33.97 -42.68
N SER A 36 -28.63 -34.30 -41.73
CA SER A 36 -29.66 -35.33 -41.91
C SER A 36 -30.89 -34.75 -42.60
N ASN A 37 -30.96 -34.91 -43.92
CA ASN A 37 -32.12 -34.50 -44.74
C ASN A 37 -33.34 -35.44 -44.63
N ASP A 38 -33.21 -36.56 -43.91
CA ASP A 38 -34.31 -37.50 -43.70
C ASP A 38 -34.86 -37.39 -42.28
N LYS A 39 -36.17 -37.06 -42.20
CA LYS A 39 -36.91 -36.81 -40.94
C LYS A 39 -37.02 -38.05 -40.03
N THR A 40 -36.40 -39.16 -40.38
CA THR A 40 -36.44 -40.46 -39.69
C THR A 40 -35.17 -40.77 -38.88
N VAL A 41 -34.10 -39.98 -39.02
CA VAL A 41 -32.83 -40.15 -38.25
C VAL A 41 -32.89 -39.46 -36.87
N VAL A 42 -33.96 -38.73 -36.57
CA VAL A 42 -34.26 -38.25 -35.21
C VAL A 42 -34.78 -39.41 -34.35
N ARG A 43 -33.92 -40.41 -34.13
CA ARG A 43 -34.16 -41.44 -33.12
C ARG A 43 -34.04 -40.75 -31.76
N SER A 44 -35.05 -40.97 -30.90
CA SER A 44 -35.22 -40.39 -29.56
C SER A 44 -33.90 -40.21 -28.80
N GLU A 45 -33.04 -41.23 -28.86
CA GLU A 45 -31.76 -41.27 -28.17
C GLU A 45 -30.84 -40.09 -28.50
N VAL A 46 -30.63 -39.76 -29.78
CA VAL A 46 -29.65 -38.72 -30.19
C VAL A 46 -30.13 -37.32 -29.83
N SER A 47 -31.44 -37.06 -29.90
CA SER A 47 -32.02 -35.79 -29.47
C SER A 47 -31.85 -35.55 -27.97
N TYR A 48 -31.98 -36.58 -27.13
CA TYR A 48 -31.76 -36.44 -25.69
C TYR A 48 -30.29 -36.16 -25.36
N PHE A 49 -29.34 -36.76 -26.09
CA PHE A 49 -27.92 -36.47 -25.92
C PHE A 49 -27.58 -35.01 -26.25
N ILE A 50 -28.16 -34.45 -27.33
CA ILE A 50 -27.94 -33.05 -27.71
C ILE A 50 -28.50 -32.10 -26.64
N ILE A 51 -29.72 -32.36 -26.14
CA ILE A 51 -30.35 -31.53 -25.11
C ILE A 51 -29.57 -31.61 -23.79
N ALA A 52 -29.12 -32.80 -23.38
CA ALA A 52 -28.33 -32.98 -22.17
C ALA A 52 -26.97 -32.26 -22.25
N LEU A 53 -26.31 -32.29 -23.41
CA LEU A 53 -25.02 -31.61 -23.63
C LEU A 53 -25.19 -30.08 -23.64
N LEU A 54 -26.30 -29.58 -24.18
CA LEU A 54 -26.64 -28.16 -24.20
C LEU A 54 -26.95 -27.60 -22.80
N LEU A 55 -27.52 -28.42 -21.90
CA LEU A 55 -27.72 -28.09 -20.49
C LEU A 55 -26.43 -28.18 -19.65
N ALA A 56 -25.51 -29.08 -19.99
CA ALA A 56 -24.24 -29.24 -19.28
C ALA A 56 -23.24 -28.09 -19.53
N LEU A 57 -23.25 -27.51 -20.74
CA LEU A 57 -22.34 -26.45 -21.17
C LEU A 57 -22.41 -25.17 -20.30
N PRO A 58 -23.59 -24.60 -19.95
CA PRO A 58 -23.66 -23.41 -19.10
C PRO A 58 -23.17 -23.67 -17.66
N VAL A 59 -23.39 -24.88 -17.12
CA VAL A 59 -22.90 -25.28 -15.79
C VAL A 59 -21.37 -25.34 -15.78
N LEU A 60 -20.78 -25.87 -16.84
CA LEU A 60 -19.34 -26.00 -17.01
C LEU A 60 -18.67 -24.62 -17.18
N LEU A 61 -19.28 -23.72 -17.95
CA LEU A 61 -18.83 -22.33 -18.09
C LEU A 61 -18.93 -21.54 -16.77
N LEU A 62 -19.98 -21.77 -15.98
CA LEU A 62 -20.13 -21.14 -14.66
C LEU A 62 -19.04 -21.61 -13.69
N PHE A 63 -18.70 -22.90 -13.70
CA PHE A 63 -17.60 -23.44 -12.90
C PHE A 63 -16.24 -22.87 -13.30
N LEU A 64 -16.01 -22.69 -14.61
CA LEU A 64 -14.80 -22.05 -15.15
C LEU A 64 -14.72 -20.56 -14.76
N PHE A 65 -15.84 -19.84 -14.79
CA PHE A 65 -15.92 -18.44 -14.37
C PHE A 65 -15.61 -18.27 -12.87
N ILE A 66 -16.13 -19.16 -12.02
CA ILE A 66 -15.83 -19.18 -10.59
C ILE A 66 -14.34 -19.47 -10.35
N ALA A 67 -13.76 -20.47 -11.04
CA ALA A 67 -12.34 -20.80 -10.92
C ALA A 67 -11.43 -19.63 -11.34
N LEU A 68 -11.77 -18.90 -12.40
CA LEU A 68 -11.08 -17.68 -12.81
C LEU A 68 -11.22 -16.53 -11.80
N ALA A 69 -12.40 -16.36 -11.21
CA ALA A 69 -12.66 -15.33 -10.22
C ALA A 69 -11.88 -15.58 -8.91
N THR A 70 -11.68 -16.85 -8.52
CA THR A 70 -10.87 -17.22 -7.36
C THR A 70 -9.36 -17.03 -7.60
N ASP A 71 -8.87 -17.26 -8.83
CA ASP A 71 -7.43 -17.10 -9.14
C ASP A 71 -7.00 -15.61 -9.15
N LYS A 72 -7.91 -14.69 -9.50
CA LYS A 72 -7.69 -13.24 -9.32
C LYS A 72 -7.49 -12.84 -7.85
N LYS A 73 -8.03 -13.61 -6.90
CA LYS A 73 -7.85 -13.38 -5.45
C LYS A 73 -6.52 -13.94 -4.94
N GLU A 74 -6.07 -15.10 -5.42
CA GLU A 74 -4.81 -15.72 -4.94
C GLU A 74 -3.55 -15.13 -5.59
N VAL A 75 -3.60 -14.70 -6.86
CA VAL A 75 -2.44 -14.12 -7.56
C VAL A 75 -2.05 -12.73 -7.04
N LYS A 76 -2.96 -12.01 -6.36
CA LYS A 76 -2.70 -10.66 -5.83
C LYS A 76 -1.95 -10.64 -4.48
N ILE A 77 -1.77 -11.79 -3.81
CA ILE A 77 -1.24 -11.84 -2.43
C ILE A 77 0.25 -12.25 -2.36
N GLU A 78 0.85 -12.81 -3.42
CA GLU A 78 2.19 -13.45 -3.32
C GLU A 78 3.38 -12.70 -3.95
N ARG A 79 3.27 -11.42 -4.35
CA ARG A 79 4.39 -10.77 -5.07
C ARG A 79 4.60 -9.29 -4.75
N SER A 80 4.67 -8.94 -3.46
CA SER A 80 5.02 -7.58 -3.03
C SER A 80 6.20 -7.45 -2.07
N GLU A 81 6.79 -8.56 -1.58
CA GLU A 81 7.83 -8.46 -0.54
C GLU A 81 9.28 -8.32 -1.07
N ASP A 82 9.63 -8.79 -2.28
CA ASP A 82 11.06 -8.96 -2.62
C ASP A 82 11.72 -7.86 -3.48
N VAL A 83 11.05 -6.76 -3.81
CA VAL A 83 11.63 -5.72 -4.72
C VAL A 83 11.63 -4.30 -4.12
N PHE A 84 10.93 -4.07 -3.00
CA PHE A 84 10.71 -2.71 -2.50
C PHE A 84 11.76 -2.26 -1.47
N GLY A 85 12.33 -3.18 -0.69
CA GLY A 85 13.35 -2.86 0.33
C GLY A 85 14.66 -2.29 -0.22
N THR A 86 15.05 -2.68 -1.44
CA THR A 86 16.33 -2.26 -2.04
C THR A 86 16.23 -0.95 -2.82
N LYS A 87 15.05 -0.58 -3.33
CA LYS A 87 14.87 0.66 -4.12
C LYS A 87 14.65 1.91 -3.26
N LEU A 88 14.12 1.75 -2.05
CA LEU A 88 13.97 2.84 -1.06
C LEU A 88 15.32 3.32 -0.49
N ALA A 89 16.33 2.45 -0.44
CA ALA A 89 17.65 2.80 0.09
C ALA A 89 18.55 3.57 -0.90
N GLN A 90 18.28 3.50 -2.21
CA GLN A 90 19.19 4.01 -3.25
C GLN A 90 18.66 5.25 -4.00
N THR A 91 17.39 5.62 -3.84
CA THR A 91 16.85 6.82 -4.47
C THR A 91 16.59 7.87 -3.39
N MET A 92 17.52 8.81 -3.23
CA MET A 92 17.29 10.24 -3.00
C MET A 92 18.37 10.85 -2.12
N GLN A 93 19.38 11.37 -2.81
CA GLN A 93 20.11 12.56 -2.38
C GLN A 93 19.10 13.68 -2.04
N PRO A 94 19.36 14.51 -1.02
CA PRO A 94 18.42 15.55 -0.62
C PRO A 94 18.44 16.66 -1.67
N THR A 95 17.44 16.67 -2.55
CA THR A 95 17.15 17.88 -3.33
C THR A 95 16.20 18.76 -2.49
N SER A 96 16.75 19.91 -2.14
CA SER A 96 16.20 21.01 -1.35
C SER A 96 14.97 21.63 -2.03
N ALA A 97 13.86 21.70 -1.29
CA ALA A 97 12.75 22.60 -1.59
C ALA A 97 12.01 22.99 -0.29
N TYR A 98 12.80 23.31 0.74
CA TYR A 98 12.49 24.21 1.86
C TYR A 98 13.86 24.72 2.27
N PRO A 99 14.08 26.02 2.52
CA PRO A 99 15.34 26.47 3.08
C PRO A 99 15.32 26.09 4.56
N VAL A 100 15.51 24.80 4.86
CA VAL A 100 16.18 24.44 6.10
C VAL A 100 17.60 24.93 5.88
N VAL A 101 17.87 26.15 6.34
CA VAL A 101 19.24 26.58 6.61
C VAL A 101 19.72 25.69 7.75
N VAL A 102 20.04 24.42 7.45
CA VAL A 102 21.02 23.68 8.21
C VAL A 102 22.34 24.35 7.84
N GLY A 103 22.56 25.52 8.44
CA GLY A 103 23.90 26.02 8.54
C GLY A 103 24.68 24.90 9.21
N LYS A 104 25.67 24.34 8.50
CA LYS A 104 26.82 23.72 9.15
C LYS A 104 27.34 24.77 10.12
N VAL A 105 26.87 24.75 11.37
CA VAL A 105 27.57 25.40 12.45
C VAL A 105 28.83 24.57 12.58
N LYS A 106 29.92 25.05 11.99
CA LYS A 106 31.25 24.57 12.34
C LYS A 106 31.31 24.68 13.85
N GLU A 107 31.47 23.55 14.52
CA GLU A 107 31.93 23.53 15.91
C GLU A 107 33.30 24.20 15.90
N LYS A 108 33.28 25.50 16.17
CA LYS A 108 34.41 26.22 16.69
C LYS A 108 34.18 26.27 18.19
N ASP A 109 35.04 25.55 18.90
CA ASP A 109 35.17 25.56 20.35
C ASP A 109 35.74 26.91 20.81
N ASP A 110 34.94 27.96 20.68
CA ASP A 110 35.25 29.27 21.26
C ASP A 110 34.29 29.49 22.44
N GLU A 111 34.88 29.54 23.64
CA GLU A 111 34.24 29.85 24.92
C GLU A 111 33.80 31.33 24.96
N GLU A 112 32.70 31.67 24.27
CA GLU A 112 32.08 32.98 24.42
C GLU A 112 31.12 33.01 25.62
N GLU A 113 31.51 33.73 26.68
CA GLU A 113 30.64 34.15 27.78
C GLU A 113 29.41 34.91 27.22
N GLY A 114 28.25 34.26 27.20
CA GLY A 114 26.99 34.88 26.76
C GLY A 114 26.15 34.04 25.79
N ARG A 115 26.67 32.91 25.27
CA ARG A 115 25.89 32.03 24.40
C ARG A 115 24.90 31.19 25.20
N SER A 116 23.64 31.11 24.73
CA SER A 116 22.59 30.31 25.37
C SER A 116 23.02 28.85 25.53
N ARG A 117 22.77 28.28 26.71
CA ARG A 117 23.03 26.86 27.04
C ARG A 117 22.22 25.90 26.15
N PHE A 118 21.12 26.39 25.58
CA PHE A 118 20.18 25.67 24.73
C PHE A 118 20.20 26.22 23.30
N CYS A 119 21.30 26.00 22.58
CA CYS A 119 21.53 26.61 21.27
C CYS A 119 20.46 26.20 20.24
N MET A 120 20.03 24.93 20.27
CA MET A 120 19.07 24.37 19.32
C MET A 120 17.64 24.82 19.65
N LEU A 121 17.23 24.81 20.92
CA LEU A 121 15.95 25.41 21.34
C LEU A 121 15.84 26.90 20.97
N CYS A 122 16.89 27.71 21.19
CA CYS A 122 16.86 29.12 20.78
C CYS A 122 16.70 29.28 19.27
N THR A 123 17.30 28.38 18.48
CA THR A 123 17.12 28.36 17.02
C THR A 123 15.68 28.03 16.64
N LEU A 124 15.06 27.08 17.36
CA LEU A 124 13.67 26.67 17.14
C LEU A 124 12.68 27.78 17.50
N ASP A 125 12.92 28.51 18.58
CA ASP A 125 12.15 29.69 18.97
C ASP A 125 12.26 30.82 17.93
N ALA A 126 13.48 31.08 17.43
CA ALA A 126 13.69 32.06 16.37
C ALA A 126 12.95 31.68 15.07
N ASN A 127 12.98 30.40 14.70
CA ASN A 127 12.23 29.88 13.55
C ASN A 127 10.72 30.01 13.76
N ARG A 128 10.23 29.73 14.98
CA ARG A 128 8.82 29.88 15.32
C ARG A 128 8.35 31.33 15.26
N ALA A 129 9.18 32.27 15.71
CA ALA A 129 8.88 33.71 15.62
C ALA A 129 8.78 34.20 14.17
N ARG A 130 9.52 33.56 13.24
CA ARG A 130 9.47 33.86 11.80
C ARG A 130 8.28 33.22 11.07
N PHE A 131 7.53 32.34 11.73
CA PHE A 131 6.42 31.64 11.09
C PHE A 131 5.27 32.61 10.77
N GLN A 132 5.02 32.82 9.49
CA GLN A 132 3.86 33.57 9.01
C GLN A 132 2.75 32.60 8.64
N ARG A 133 1.52 32.84 9.12
CA ARG A 133 0.37 32.04 8.73
C ARG A 133 0.07 32.30 7.25
N THR A 134 0.08 31.24 6.45
CA THR A 134 -0.38 31.28 5.06
C THR A 134 -1.90 31.39 5.01
N THR A 135 -2.42 31.89 3.89
CA THR A 135 -3.87 31.90 3.63
C THR A 135 -4.31 30.46 3.34
N TYR A 136 -5.36 29.99 4.01
CA TYR A 136 -5.91 28.65 3.81
C TYR A 136 -6.92 28.65 2.66
N ASP A 137 -6.99 27.54 1.94
CA ASP A 137 -8.06 27.28 0.98
C ASP A 137 -9.31 26.82 1.73
N GLU A 138 -10.36 27.64 1.74
CA GLU A 138 -11.63 27.35 2.41
C GLU A 138 -12.54 26.42 1.60
N SER A 139 -12.18 26.09 0.36
CA SER A 139 -12.99 25.22 -0.51
C SER A 139 -12.83 23.73 -0.21
N ILE A 140 -11.79 23.35 0.55
CA ILE A 140 -11.47 21.95 0.85
C ILE A 140 -12.35 21.44 1.99
N THR A 141 -13.15 20.41 1.71
CA THR A 141 -13.90 19.70 2.75
C THR A 141 -13.09 18.53 3.30
N LEU A 142 -13.27 18.23 4.59
CA LEU A 142 -12.59 17.09 5.24
C LEU A 142 -12.90 15.75 4.55
N LYS A 143 -14.13 15.57 4.07
CA LYS A 143 -14.54 14.38 3.30
C LYS A 143 -13.69 14.23 2.04
N ARG A 144 -13.59 15.31 1.25
CA ARG A 144 -12.81 15.33 0.00
C ARG A 144 -11.34 15.05 0.29
N PHE A 145 -10.78 15.71 1.31
CA PHE A 145 -9.41 15.49 1.75
C PHE A 145 -9.12 14.02 2.08
N CYS A 146 -9.95 13.37 2.89
CA CYS A 146 -9.76 11.96 3.25
C CYS A 146 -9.88 11.03 2.02
N GLU A 147 -10.81 11.30 1.11
CA GLU A 147 -10.99 10.51 -0.11
C GLU A 147 -9.80 10.69 -1.07
N GLU A 148 -9.32 11.91 -1.27
CA GLU A 148 -8.13 12.22 -2.08
C GLU A 148 -6.88 11.57 -1.51
N PHE A 149 -6.66 11.68 -0.19
CA PHE A 149 -5.53 11.04 0.47
C PHE A 149 -5.55 9.51 0.32
N ARG A 150 -6.72 8.88 0.52
CA ARG A 150 -6.87 7.43 0.30
C ARG A 150 -6.58 7.04 -1.15
N ASN A 151 -7.09 7.81 -2.11
CA ASN A 151 -6.88 7.57 -3.53
C ASN A 151 -5.41 7.77 -3.93
N PHE A 152 -4.73 8.75 -3.35
CA PHE A 152 -3.29 8.96 -3.49
C PHE A 152 -2.50 7.75 -2.97
N ALA A 153 -2.76 7.32 -1.74
CA ALA A 153 -2.08 6.17 -1.13
C ALA A 153 -2.27 4.88 -1.95
N CYS A 154 -3.47 4.65 -2.47
CA CYS A 154 -3.78 3.51 -3.34
C CYS A 154 -3.10 3.59 -4.71
N SER A 155 -3.13 4.76 -5.35
CA SER A 155 -2.64 4.93 -6.72
C SER A 155 -1.11 4.93 -6.79
N LYS A 156 -0.45 5.76 -5.96
CA LYS A 156 1.00 5.98 -5.95
C LYS A 156 1.74 4.91 -5.17
N LEU A 157 1.31 4.63 -3.94
CA LEU A 157 2.04 3.78 -2.99
C LEU A 157 1.51 2.34 -2.92
N LYS A 158 0.40 2.03 -3.61
CA LYS A 158 -0.28 0.73 -3.58
C LYS A 158 -0.68 0.31 -2.16
N LEU A 159 -0.98 1.27 -1.30
CA LEU A 159 -1.48 1.06 0.05
C LEU A 159 -3.01 1.12 0.03
N TYR A 160 -3.66 0.08 0.53
CA TYR A 160 -5.11 -0.06 0.50
C TYR A 160 -5.66 0.03 1.92
N TYR A 161 -6.16 1.21 2.29
CA TYR A 161 -6.80 1.46 3.59
C TYR A 161 -8.31 1.65 3.42
N SER A 162 -9.08 1.27 4.44
CA SER A 162 -10.49 1.63 4.50
C SER A 162 -10.62 3.14 4.69
N ILE A 163 -11.74 3.73 4.26
CA ILE A 163 -11.97 5.16 4.48
C ILE A 163 -12.08 5.49 5.97
N ASP A 164 -12.56 4.55 6.77
CA ASP A 164 -12.74 4.75 8.21
C ASP A 164 -11.40 4.78 8.95
N ASP A 165 -10.42 3.97 8.53
CA ASP A 165 -9.05 4.02 9.07
C ASP A 165 -8.39 5.38 8.77
N ILE A 166 -8.56 5.86 7.54
CA ILE A 166 -8.04 7.17 7.13
C ILE A 166 -8.69 8.29 7.94
N ARG A 167 -10.01 8.27 8.11
CA ARG A 167 -10.72 9.29 8.92
C ARG A 167 -10.27 9.28 10.37
N ARG A 168 -10.09 8.10 10.98
CA ARG A 168 -9.59 7.97 12.36
C ARG A 168 -8.17 8.51 12.50
N PHE A 169 -7.31 8.21 11.52
CA PHE A 169 -5.95 8.71 11.48
C PHE A 169 -5.89 10.24 11.40
N ILE A 170 -6.64 10.84 10.46
CA ILE A 170 -6.71 12.30 10.32
C ILE A 170 -7.35 12.96 11.55
N ALA A 171 -8.43 12.38 12.10
CA ALA A 171 -9.04 12.87 13.33
C ALA A 171 -8.03 12.89 14.49
N GLY A 172 -7.23 11.83 14.66
CA GLY A 172 -6.16 11.80 15.66
C GLY A 172 -5.17 12.94 15.50
N LEU A 173 -4.74 13.22 14.26
CA LEU A 173 -3.79 14.31 13.94
C LEU A 173 -4.35 15.68 14.22
N THR A 174 -5.65 15.88 14.04
CA THR A 174 -6.29 17.15 14.33
C THR A 174 -6.46 17.41 15.83
N VAL A 175 -6.49 16.36 16.66
CA VAL A 175 -6.74 16.49 18.11
C VAL A 175 -5.45 16.61 18.90
N THR A 176 -4.43 15.79 18.61
CA THR A 176 -3.18 15.75 19.38
C THR A 176 -1.95 15.86 18.50
N LYS A 177 -0.89 16.44 19.07
CA LYS A 177 0.44 16.51 18.43
C LYS A 177 1.19 15.17 18.43
N ILE A 178 0.75 14.21 19.24
CA ILE A 178 1.36 12.89 19.39
C ILE A 178 0.29 11.84 19.14
N ILE A 179 0.60 10.89 18.26
CA ILE A 179 -0.28 9.76 17.93
C ILE A 179 0.53 8.48 18.04
N ILE A 180 -0.09 7.47 18.64
CA ILE A 180 0.44 6.12 18.70
C ILE A 180 -0.41 5.24 17.79
N LEU A 181 0.21 4.69 16.74
CA LEU A 181 -0.44 3.73 15.86
C LEU A 181 -0.19 2.32 16.38
N GLN A 182 -1.24 1.64 16.85
CA GLN A 182 -1.16 0.25 17.31
C GLN A 182 -1.64 -0.72 16.24
N GLY A 183 -0.97 -1.86 16.11
CA GLY A 183 -1.41 -2.96 15.27
C GLY A 183 -0.32 -4.00 15.05
N MET A 184 -0.69 -5.17 14.53
CA MET A 184 0.25 -6.25 14.20
C MET A 184 1.36 -5.78 13.23
N SER A 185 2.51 -6.43 13.25
CA SER A 185 3.58 -6.12 12.29
C SER A 185 3.07 -6.25 10.85
N GLY A 186 3.58 -5.41 9.94
CA GLY A 186 3.18 -5.44 8.52
C GLY A 186 1.84 -4.76 8.18
N THR A 187 1.08 -4.23 9.14
CA THR A 187 -0.21 -3.54 8.85
C THR A 187 -0.08 -2.15 8.21
N GLY A 188 1.13 -1.76 7.77
CA GLY A 188 1.35 -0.49 7.07
C GLY A 188 1.27 0.77 7.94
N LYS A 189 1.51 0.69 9.25
CA LYS A 189 1.50 1.84 10.17
C LYS A 189 2.53 2.91 9.78
N THR A 190 3.79 2.50 9.59
CA THR A 190 4.88 3.37 9.15
C THR A 190 4.62 3.92 7.74
N SER A 191 4.13 3.06 6.85
CA SER A 191 3.79 3.43 5.47
C SER A 191 2.68 4.48 5.40
N LEU A 192 1.69 4.41 6.31
CA LEU A 192 0.60 5.39 6.39
C LEU A 192 1.12 6.78 6.77
N ALA A 193 2.02 6.86 7.76
CA ALA A 193 2.64 8.11 8.17
C ALA A 193 3.49 8.72 7.05
N TYR A 194 4.25 7.89 6.34
CA TYR A 194 5.03 8.32 5.17
C TYR A 194 4.15 8.84 4.04
N ALA A 195 3.07 8.10 3.73
CA ALA A 195 2.13 8.48 2.68
C ALA A 195 1.51 9.86 2.92
N LEU A 196 1.23 10.21 4.18
CA LEU A 196 0.68 11.52 4.52
C LEU A 196 1.69 12.64 4.26
N GLY A 197 2.96 12.45 4.63
CA GLY A 197 4.00 13.44 4.37
C GLY A 197 4.18 13.70 2.87
N GLU A 198 4.18 12.62 2.07
CA GLU A 198 4.25 12.73 0.61
C GLU A 198 3.00 13.40 0.01
N PHE A 199 1.81 13.10 0.53
CA PHE A 199 0.55 13.70 0.07
C PHE A 199 0.48 15.21 0.35
N LEU A 200 1.00 15.66 1.50
CA LEU A 200 0.98 17.06 1.91
C LEU A 200 2.14 17.89 1.31
N ASP A 201 3.00 17.27 0.49
CA ASP A 201 4.28 17.86 0.05
C ASP A 201 5.11 18.41 1.23
N ASN A 202 4.98 17.74 2.38
CA ASN A 202 5.68 18.07 3.61
C ASN A 202 6.47 16.83 4.01
N LYS A 203 7.74 16.78 3.60
CA LYS A 203 8.62 15.62 3.79
C LYS A 203 8.62 15.17 5.25
N SER A 204 8.00 14.02 5.51
CA SER A 204 8.02 13.40 6.83
C SER A 204 9.41 12.83 7.10
N THR A 205 10.09 13.34 8.12
CA THR A 205 11.36 12.75 8.58
C THR A 205 11.06 11.51 9.42
N VAL A 206 11.44 10.34 8.93
CA VAL A 206 11.38 9.10 9.72
C VAL A 206 12.64 9.02 10.56
N VAL A 207 12.50 9.14 11.87
CA VAL A 207 13.60 8.93 12.82
C VAL A 207 13.50 7.51 13.35
N PRO A 208 14.38 6.58 12.93
CA PRO A 208 14.39 5.24 13.49
C PRO A 208 14.83 5.33 14.94
N VAL A 209 14.02 4.78 15.83
CA VAL A 209 14.32 4.72 17.25
C VAL A 209 14.67 3.30 17.65
N GLN A 210 15.57 3.14 18.61
CA GLN A 210 15.85 1.83 19.18
C GLN A 210 14.59 1.29 19.86
N PRO A 211 14.32 -0.03 19.77
CA PRO A 211 13.16 -0.65 20.41
C PRO A 211 13.23 -0.59 21.94
N MET A 212 14.41 -0.33 22.50
CA MET A 212 14.66 -0.23 23.93
C MET A 212 15.45 1.04 24.23
N TRP A 213 14.85 1.96 24.99
CA TRP A 213 15.52 3.13 25.55
C TRP A 213 15.79 2.87 27.03
N LYS A 214 17.01 2.40 27.33
CA LYS A 214 17.38 2.01 28.69
C LYS A 214 17.77 3.23 29.54
N GLU A 215 18.34 4.26 28.92
CA GLU A 215 18.81 5.47 29.59
C GLU A 215 17.97 6.69 29.19
N ARG A 216 17.71 7.59 30.14
CA ARG A 216 16.94 8.82 29.89
C ARG A 216 17.69 9.80 28.98
N THR A 217 19.01 9.79 29.06
CA THR A 217 19.90 10.68 28.28
C THR A 217 19.80 10.45 26.78
N ASP A 218 19.48 9.23 26.32
CA ASP A 218 19.22 8.94 24.90
C ASP A 218 17.96 9.62 24.38
N LEU A 219 17.01 9.95 25.27
CA LEU A 219 15.71 10.52 24.93
C LEU A 219 15.68 12.03 25.03
N VAL A 220 16.26 12.57 26.10
CA VAL A 220 16.14 14.00 26.43
C VAL A 220 17.43 14.77 26.15
N GLY A 221 18.54 14.08 25.91
CA GLY A 221 19.87 14.68 25.87
C GLY A 221 20.53 14.74 27.25
N TYR A 222 21.69 15.38 27.33
CA TYR A 222 22.42 15.55 28.59
C TYR A 222 23.09 16.92 28.69
N TYR A 223 23.22 17.42 29.93
CA TYR A 223 23.98 18.62 30.19
C TYR A 223 25.46 18.26 30.37
N ASN A 224 26.33 18.87 29.56
CA ASN A 224 27.76 18.75 29.71
C ASN A 224 28.26 19.83 30.67
N GLU A 225 28.73 19.41 31.85
CA GLU A 225 29.21 20.31 32.89
C GLU A 225 30.54 20.99 32.55
N PHE A 226 31.34 20.42 31.64
CA PHE A 226 32.61 20.98 31.21
C PHE A 226 32.39 22.10 30.17
N THR A 227 31.58 21.84 29.14
CA THR A 227 31.28 22.83 28.10
C THR A 227 30.16 23.79 28.47
N LYS A 228 29.48 23.55 29.61
CA LYS A 228 28.28 24.28 30.07
C LYS A 228 27.15 24.33 29.02
N ARG A 229 27.10 23.34 28.13
CA ARG A 229 26.10 23.23 27.05
C ARG A 229 25.22 21.99 27.24
N PHE A 230 23.98 22.12 26.81
CA PHE A 230 23.07 20.98 26.73
C PHE A 230 23.21 20.32 25.35
N ASN A 231 23.57 19.04 25.34
CA ASN A 231 23.64 18.23 24.13
C ASN A 231 22.26 17.62 23.88
N GLU A 232 21.57 18.15 22.86
CA GLU A 232 20.24 17.75 22.43
C GLU A 232 20.34 16.57 21.45
N THR A 233 19.44 15.57 21.57
CA THR A 233 19.38 14.37 20.71
C THR A 233 18.41 14.55 19.53
#